data_AF-A0A497QNL1-F1
#
_entry.id   AF-A0A497QNL1-F1
#
_cell.length_a   1.000
_cell.length_b   1.000
_cell.length_c   1.000
_cell.angle_alpha   90.00
_cell.angle_beta   90.00
_cell.angle_gamma   90.00
#
_symmetry.space_group_name_H-M   'P 1'
#
loop_
_entity.id
_entity.type
_entity.pdbx_description
1 polymer ?
#
loop_
_entity_poly.entity_id
_entity_poly.type
_entity_poly.pdbx_seq_one_letter_code
_entity_poly.pdbx_strand_id
1 'polypeptide(L)'
;ALKAEKTLDLMENVGYCGDVYQEDVLIYGRNMIKIPLMMGDWYIERHIGYKIGVSGGNLWLMCESEKAALNAGKRVLDALYPLENVITPFAICSAGSKTVYEGQPHPEIGPTTNHQYCPTLRDKIEDSKVPEGVRSIPEIVINGLTLDDVKKAMRIAMLTASKCKGVLKISAGNFGGKLGKYKIHLRELYNKIQVK
;
A
#
# COMPACT_ATOMS: atom_id res chain seq x y z
N ALA A 1 13.37 -15.41 -6.18
CA ALA A 1 12.31 -15.28 -5.17
C ALA A 1 12.84 -14.74 -3.84
N LEU A 2 11.93 -14.27 -2.96
CA LEU A 2 12.22 -14.04 -1.55
C LEU A 2 12.76 -15.33 -0.93
N LYS A 3 13.92 -15.28 -0.28
CA LYS A 3 14.41 -16.40 0.54
C LYS A 3 13.60 -16.43 1.84
N ALA A 4 12.70 -17.40 1.97
CA ALA A 4 11.81 -17.55 3.11
C ALA A 4 11.74 -19.01 3.56
N GLU A 5 11.41 -19.21 4.83
CA GLU A 5 11.20 -20.54 5.42
C GLU A 5 9.96 -21.23 4.86
N LYS A 6 8.92 -20.44 4.53
CA LYS A 6 7.69 -20.95 3.92
C LYS A 6 7.69 -20.68 2.42
N THR A 7 7.26 -21.67 1.66
CA THR A 7 7.19 -21.61 0.20
C THR A 7 5.84 -22.11 -0.30
N LEU A 8 5.39 -21.56 -1.42
CA LEU A 8 4.31 -22.12 -2.23
C LEU A 8 4.93 -23.01 -3.29
N ASP A 9 4.47 -24.26 -3.38
CA ASP A 9 4.74 -25.12 -4.52
C ASP A 9 3.82 -24.71 -5.68
N LEU A 10 4.40 -24.36 -6.83
CA LEU A 10 3.66 -23.89 -7.98
C LEU A 10 3.21 -24.98 -8.96
N MET A 11 3.57 -26.25 -8.75
CA MET A 11 3.16 -27.29 -9.69
C MET A 11 1.64 -27.46 -9.76
N GLU A 12 0.98 -27.56 -8.62
CA GLU A 12 -0.49 -27.69 -8.57
C GLU A 12 -1.19 -26.44 -9.07
N ASN A 13 -0.62 -25.26 -8.79
CA ASN A 13 -1.25 -23.98 -9.12
C ASN A 13 -1.10 -23.61 -10.60
N VAL A 14 0.05 -23.89 -11.20
CA VAL A 14 0.44 -23.38 -12.52
C VAL A 14 1.15 -24.45 -13.36
N GLY A 15 1.97 -25.30 -12.76
CA GLY A 15 2.76 -26.31 -13.47
C GLY A 15 1.93 -27.23 -14.35
N TYR A 16 0.79 -27.71 -13.84
CA TYR A 16 -0.13 -28.57 -14.60
C TYR A 16 -0.85 -27.87 -15.77
N CYS A 17 -0.64 -26.57 -16.01
CA CYS A 17 -1.05 -25.95 -17.28
C CYS A 17 -0.33 -26.56 -18.50
N GLY A 18 0.78 -27.28 -18.28
CA GLY A 18 1.44 -28.08 -19.31
C GLY A 18 0.75 -29.41 -19.64
N ASP A 19 -0.41 -29.71 -19.02
CA ASP A 19 -1.09 -31.01 -19.05
C ASP A 19 -0.19 -32.12 -18.49
N VAL A 20 0.55 -32.79 -19.38
CA VAL A 20 1.52 -33.83 -19.05
C VAL A 20 2.93 -33.53 -19.57
N TYR A 21 3.13 -32.37 -20.20
CA TYR A 21 4.35 -32.00 -20.91
C TYR A 21 5.27 -31.05 -20.12
N GLN A 22 4.89 -30.69 -18.90
CA GLN A 22 5.73 -29.92 -17.99
C GLN A 22 6.93 -30.73 -17.49
N GLU A 23 8.07 -30.05 -17.32
CA GLU A 23 9.32 -30.67 -16.86
C GLU A 23 9.90 -29.88 -15.66
N ASP A 24 10.35 -30.58 -14.61
CA ASP A 24 11.20 -29.96 -13.59
C ASP A 24 12.61 -29.79 -14.17
N VAL A 25 13.12 -28.56 -14.20
CA VAL A 25 14.41 -28.20 -14.80
C VAL A 25 15.26 -27.35 -13.85
N LEU A 26 16.59 -27.50 -13.91
CA LEU A 26 17.52 -26.68 -13.15
C LEU A 26 18.13 -25.60 -14.06
N ILE A 27 17.74 -24.34 -13.86
CA ILE A 27 18.22 -23.19 -14.66
C ILE A 27 18.79 -22.12 -13.73
N TYR A 28 20.00 -21.65 -14.00
CA TYR A 28 20.72 -20.66 -13.17
C TYR A 28 20.81 -21.05 -11.68
N GLY A 29 20.91 -22.36 -11.39
CA GLY A 29 20.92 -22.89 -10.03
C GLY A 29 19.57 -22.81 -9.30
N ARG A 30 18.46 -22.65 -10.03
CA ARG A 30 17.10 -22.63 -9.49
C ARG A 30 16.29 -23.79 -10.05
N ASN A 31 15.52 -24.44 -9.17
CA ASN A 31 14.53 -25.44 -9.58
C ASN A 31 13.34 -24.70 -10.20
N MET A 32 13.10 -24.93 -11.47
CA MET A 32 12.04 -24.31 -12.27
C MET A 32 11.13 -25.40 -12.82
N ILE A 33 9.90 -25.01 -13.16
CA ILE A 33 8.99 -25.79 -13.99
C ILE A 33 9.07 -25.17 -15.39
N LYS A 34 9.42 -25.98 -16.38
CA LYS A 34 9.30 -25.66 -17.80
C LYS A 34 7.91 -26.10 -18.28
N ILE A 35 7.16 -25.19 -18.89
CA ILE A 35 5.82 -25.44 -19.42
C ILE A 35 5.84 -25.11 -20.91
N PRO A 36 5.65 -26.09 -21.80
CA PRO A 36 5.53 -25.84 -23.24
C PRO A 36 4.27 -25.02 -23.55
N LEU A 37 4.43 -23.93 -24.30
CA LEU A 37 3.36 -23.07 -24.82
C LEU A 37 3.46 -22.96 -26.35
N MET A 38 2.43 -22.42 -27.00
CA MET A 38 2.44 -22.22 -28.46
C MET A 38 3.58 -21.31 -28.96
N MET A 39 4.10 -20.42 -28.11
CA MET A 39 5.22 -19.51 -28.42
C MET A 39 6.57 -20.00 -27.90
N GLY A 40 6.66 -21.29 -27.53
CA GLY A 40 7.85 -21.90 -26.95
C GLY A 40 7.71 -22.17 -25.46
N ASP A 41 8.82 -22.25 -24.74
CA ASP A 41 8.84 -22.68 -23.35
C ASP A 41 8.68 -21.50 -22.37
N TRP A 42 7.79 -21.66 -21.40
CA TRP A 42 7.70 -20.78 -20.24
C TRP A 42 8.34 -21.42 -19.02
N TYR A 43 9.03 -20.62 -18.21
CA TYR A 43 9.74 -21.09 -17.02
C TYR A 43 9.27 -20.33 -15.78
N ILE A 44 8.94 -21.07 -14.72
CA ILE A 44 8.55 -20.51 -13.42
C ILE A 44 9.27 -21.23 -12.29
N GLU A 45 9.72 -20.51 -11.25
CA GLU A 45 10.42 -21.11 -10.11
C GLU A 45 9.47 -22.07 -9.37
N ARG A 46 9.89 -23.32 -9.11
CA ARG A 46 9.04 -24.37 -8.53
C ARG A 46 8.47 -23.97 -7.17
N HIS A 47 9.29 -23.27 -6.39
CA HIS A 47 8.94 -22.81 -5.04
C HIS A 47 9.10 -21.30 -4.93
N ILE A 48 8.01 -20.60 -4.61
CA ILE A 48 8.04 -19.17 -4.31
C ILE A 48 7.95 -18.95 -2.80
N GLY A 49 8.98 -18.33 -2.23
CA GLY A 49 8.99 -17.97 -0.81
C GLY A 49 7.99 -16.87 -0.47
N TYR A 50 7.29 -17.04 0.65
CA TYR A 50 6.39 -16.03 1.22
C TYR A 50 6.60 -15.88 2.72
N LYS A 51 6.19 -14.75 3.28
CA LYS A 51 6.21 -14.51 4.72
C LYS A 51 5.05 -13.61 5.13
N ILE A 52 4.75 -13.60 6.43
CA ILE A 52 3.81 -12.63 7.01
C ILE A 52 4.48 -11.25 7.03
N GLY A 53 3.94 -10.33 6.25
CA GLY A 53 4.38 -8.94 6.17
C GLY A 53 3.55 -7.99 7.04
N VAL A 54 3.70 -6.69 6.78
CA VAL A 54 2.91 -5.60 7.37
C VAL A 54 2.14 -4.90 6.25
N SER A 55 0.83 -4.77 6.42
CA SER A 55 -0.06 -4.13 5.46
C SER A 55 -0.73 -2.91 6.09
N GLY A 56 -1.00 -1.89 5.28
CA GLY A 56 -1.83 -0.74 5.66
C GLY A 56 -1.12 0.39 6.41
N GLY A 57 0.23 0.47 6.34
CA GLY A 57 0.90 1.72 6.67
C GLY A 57 0.40 2.81 5.71
N ASN A 58 0.04 3.99 6.18
CA ASN A 58 -0.61 4.97 5.32
C ASN A 58 -0.27 6.42 5.66
N LEU A 59 -0.44 7.30 4.68
CA LEU A 59 -0.39 8.74 4.82
C LEU A 59 -1.53 9.39 4.04
N TRP A 60 -2.16 10.39 4.64
CA TRP A 60 -3.11 11.28 3.99
C TRP A 60 -2.41 12.58 3.64
N LEU A 61 -2.43 12.95 2.36
CA LEU A 61 -1.86 14.21 1.87
C LEU A 61 -2.99 15.22 1.73
N MET A 62 -3.13 16.14 2.67
CA MET A 62 -4.22 17.13 2.64
C MET A 62 -3.79 18.33 1.80
N CYS A 63 -4.38 18.47 0.62
CA CYS A 63 -3.93 19.38 -0.42
C CYS A 63 -4.96 20.46 -0.76
N GLU A 64 -4.47 21.63 -1.21
CA GLU A 64 -5.29 22.79 -1.59
C GLU A 64 -6.08 22.60 -2.91
N SER A 65 -5.72 21.59 -3.69
CA SER A 65 -6.36 21.23 -4.96
C SER A 65 -6.09 19.76 -5.33
N GLU A 66 -6.91 19.20 -6.20
CA GLU A 66 -6.69 17.88 -6.79
C GLU A 66 -5.37 17.80 -7.57
N LYS A 67 -5.02 18.85 -8.32
CA LYS A 67 -3.74 18.93 -9.03
C LYS A 67 -2.54 18.85 -8.07
N ALA A 68 -2.61 19.55 -6.93
CA ALA A 68 -1.57 19.46 -5.90
C ALA A 68 -1.49 18.05 -5.30
N ALA A 69 -2.64 17.42 -5.04
CA ALA A 69 -2.74 16.05 -4.56
C ALA A 69 -2.09 15.03 -5.52
N LEU A 70 -2.44 15.08 -6.81
CA LEU A 70 -1.87 14.18 -7.82
C LEU A 70 -0.36 14.38 -7.99
N ASN A 71 0.10 15.64 -8.00
CA ASN A 71 1.54 15.95 -8.09
C ASN A 71 2.31 15.45 -6.85
N ALA A 72 1.78 15.68 -5.65
CA ALA A 72 2.40 15.21 -4.42
C ALA A 72 2.43 13.68 -4.35
N GLY A 73 1.30 13.04 -4.68
CA GLY A 73 1.18 11.59 -4.75
C GLY A 73 2.19 10.99 -5.74
N LYS A 74 2.29 11.52 -6.96
CA LYS A 74 3.27 11.07 -7.96
C LYS A 74 4.71 11.17 -7.44
N ARG A 75 5.10 12.31 -6.85
CA ARG A 75 6.45 12.48 -6.28
C ARG A 75 6.72 11.48 -5.15
N VAL A 76 5.73 11.19 -4.32
CA VAL A 76 5.84 10.16 -3.28
C VAL A 76 6.04 8.79 -3.89
N LEU A 77 5.25 8.41 -4.91
CA LEU A 77 5.39 7.13 -5.59
C LEU A 77 6.76 6.98 -6.25
N ASP A 78 7.25 8.01 -6.93
CA ASP A 78 8.59 8.03 -7.55
C ASP A 78 9.69 7.82 -6.49
N ALA A 79 9.54 8.41 -5.29
CA ALA A 79 10.48 8.26 -4.19
C ALA A 79 10.41 6.88 -3.50
N LEU A 80 9.26 6.21 -3.55
CA LEU A 80 9.06 4.86 -2.98
C LEU A 80 9.41 3.75 -3.96
N TYR A 81 9.31 3.97 -5.27
CA TYR A 81 9.55 2.99 -6.32
C TYR A 81 10.90 2.24 -6.21
N PRO A 82 12.05 2.88 -5.93
CA PRO A 82 13.33 2.17 -5.81
C PRO A 82 13.50 1.43 -4.47
N LEU A 83 12.56 1.53 -3.54
CA LEU A 83 12.66 0.83 -2.26
C LEU A 83 12.33 -0.64 -2.43
N GLU A 84 13.29 -1.50 -2.07
CA GLU A 84 13.03 -2.93 -1.95
C GLU A 84 12.02 -3.21 -0.82
N ASN A 85 11.35 -4.36 -0.92
CA ASN A 85 10.49 -4.94 0.12
C ASN A 85 9.25 -4.12 0.48
N VAL A 86 8.93 -3.08 -0.29
CA VAL A 86 7.77 -2.20 -0.10
C VAL A 86 6.98 -2.10 -1.39
N ILE A 87 5.66 -2.06 -1.29
CA ILE A 87 4.76 -1.76 -2.42
C ILE A 87 3.72 -0.72 -2.01
N THR A 88 3.19 -0.01 -3.01
CA THR A 88 2.06 0.92 -2.88
C THR A 88 0.87 0.39 -3.68
N PRO A 89 0.06 -0.52 -3.11
CA PRO A 89 -0.87 -1.35 -3.88
C PRO A 89 -1.98 -0.55 -4.61
N PHE A 90 -2.27 0.67 -4.15
CA PHE A 90 -3.27 1.55 -4.74
C PHE A 90 -2.66 2.73 -5.52
N ALA A 91 -1.33 2.81 -5.62
CA ALA A 91 -0.63 4.02 -6.04
C ALA A 91 -1.13 5.24 -5.23
N ILE A 92 -1.97 6.08 -5.84
CA ILE A 92 -2.69 7.18 -5.18
C ILE A 92 -4.13 6.72 -4.91
N CYS A 93 -4.45 6.37 -3.67
CA CYS A 93 -5.80 6.00 -3.30
C CYS A 93 -6.68 7.26 -3.22
N SER A 94 -7.70 7.33 -4.09
CA SER A 94 -8.68 8.42 -4.13
C SER A 94 -9.87 8.21 -3.21
N ALA A 95 -10.03 6.99 -2.67
CA ALA A 95 -11.22 6.55 -1.94
C ALA A 95 -10.85 6.03 -0.54
N GLY A 96 -10.62 6.96 0.40
CA GLY A 96 -10.47 6.62 1.82
C GLY A 96 -11.78 6.06 2.40
N SER A 97 -11.69 4.98 3.17
CA SER A 97 -12.85 4.29 3.75
C SER A 97 -12.89 4.38 5.28
N LYS A 98 -14.07 4.15 5.84
CA LYS A 98 -14.30 3.90 7.26
C LYS A 98 -14.81 2.48 7.45
N THR A 99 -14.53 1.89 8.62
CA THR A 99 -15.01 0.55 8.97
C THR A 99 -16.53 0.51 9.00
N VAL A 100 -17.08 -0.70 8.81
CA VAL A 100 -18.49 -0.99 9.11
C VAL A 100 -18.77 -0.59 10.56
N TYR A 101 -19.91 0.06 10.78
CA TYR A 101 -20.35 0.54 12.08
C TYR A 101 -21.79 0.10 12.34
N GLU A 102 -22.16 0.05 13.61
CA GLU A 102 -23.52 -0.29 14.02
C GLU A 102 -24.51 0.76 13.50
N GLY A 103 -25.61 0.31 12.91
CA GLY A 103 -26.59 1.20 12.28
C GLY A 103 -26.17 1.72 10.90
N GLN A 104 -25.08 1.23 10.30
CA GLN A 104 -24.74 1.55 8.91
C GLN A 104 -25.90 1.17 7.97
N PRO A 105 -26.38 2.10 7.13
CA PRO A 105 -27.24 1.74 6.01
C PRO A 105 -26.45 0.86 5.02
N HIS A 106 -27.04 -0.25 4.58
CA HIS A 106 -26.41 -1.23 3.68
C HIS A 106 -25.10 -1.84 4.24
N PRO A 107 -25.14 -2.54 5.39
CA PRO A 107 -23.95 -3.15 5.98
C PRO A 107 -23.31 -4.24 5.08
N GLU A 108 -24.08 -4.84 4.17
CA GLU A 108 -23.65 -5.86 3.21
C GLU A 108 -22.57 -5.37 2.23
N ILE A 109 -22.48 -4.06 1.98
CA ILE A 109 -21.48 -3.45 1.10
C ILE A 109 -20.10 -3.40 1.77
N GLY A 110 -20.03 -3.54 3.11
CA GLY A 110 -18.79 -3.47 3.86
C GLY A 110 -18.32 -2.03 4.11
N PRO A 111 -17.00 -1.77 4.16
CA PRO A 111 -16.45 -0.44 4.40
C PRO A 111 -16.96 0.60 3.39
N THR A 112 -17.42 1.75 3.89
CA THR A 112 -17.97 2.84 3.07
C THR A 112 -17.04 4.05 3.08
N THR A 113 -17.34 5.06 2.27
CA THR A 113 -16.55 6.32 2.24
C THR A 113 -16.37 6.93 3.63
N ASN A 114 -15.17 7.45 3.88
CA ASN A 114 -14.87 8.18 5.11
C ASN A 114 -15.39 9.63 5.00
N HIS A 115 -16.72 9.78 5.03
CA HIS A 115 -17.46 11.03 4.82
C HIS A 115 -16.93 12.24 5.61
N GLN A 116 -16.47 12.04 6.86
CA GLN A 116 -15.87 13.11 7.68
C GLN A 116 -14.67 13.77 7.01
N TYR A 117 -13.98 13.07 6.11
CA TYR A 117 -12.81 13.56 5.37
C TYR A 117 -13.09 13.77 3.87
N CYS A 118 -14.35 13.78 3.44
CA CYS A 118 -14.71 14.13 2.05
C CYS A 118 -14.77 15.65 1.87
N PRO A 119 -13.87 16.26 1.07
CA PRO A 119 -13.85 17.73 0.90
C PRO A 119 -15.16 18.30 0.34
N THR A 120 -15.89 17.54 -0.46
CA THR A 120 -17.19 17.93 -1.05
C THR A 120 -18.35 17.95 -0.05
N LEU A 121 -18.15 17.38 1.14
CA LEU A 121 -19.11 17.36 2.23
C LEU A 121 -18.79 18.37 3.34
N ARG A 122 -17.63 19.04 3.29
CA ARG A 122 -17.13 19.90 4.39
C ARG A 122 -18.18 20.87 4.92
N ASP A 123 -18.87 21.55 4.01
CA ASP A 123 -19.85 22.59 4.36
C ASP A 123 -21.29 22.05 4.37
N LYS A 124 -21.47 20.72 4.30
CA LYS A 124 -22.77 20.02 4.22
C LYS A 124 -23.05 19.09 5.40
N ILE A 125 -22.04 18.79 6.23
CA ILE A 125 -22.15 17.92 7.40
C ILE A 125 -21.51 18.60 8.60
N GLU A 126 -22.08 18.41 9.79
CA GLU A 126 -21.62 19.08 11.01
C GLU A 126 -20.30 18.50 11.55
N ASP A 127 -20.06 17.20 11.32
CA ASP A 127 -18.94 16.46 11.88
C ASP A 127 -17.73 16.36 10.92
N SER A 128 -17.65 17.28 9.95
CA SER A 128 -16.52 17.31 9.03
C SER A 128 -15.20 17.52 9.76
N LYS A 129 -14.19 16.75 9.34
CA LYS A 129 -12.80 16.80 9.81
C LYS A 129 -11.85 17.30 8.73
N VAL A 130 -12.37 17.79 7.61
CA VAL A 130 -11.58 18.38 6.53
C VAL A 130 -11.09 19.77 6.98
N PRO A 131 -9.78 20.02 7.10
CA PRO A 131 -9.29 21.33 7.50
C PRO A 131 -9.63 22.42 6.48
N GLU A 132 -9.63 23.68 6.95
CA GLU A 132 -9.77 24.84 6.07
C GLU A 132 -8.69 24.85 4.97
N GLY A 133 -9.07 25.30 3.77
CA GLY A 133 -8.19 25.35 2.60
C GLY A 133 -7.96 24.00 1.89
N VAL A 134 -8.23 22.87 2.55
CA VAL A 134 -8.09 21.53 1.96
C VAL A 134 -9.24 21.25 0.99
N ARG A 135 -8.89 20.83 -0.22
CA ARG A 135 -9.83 20.47 -1.30
C ARG A 135 -9.65 19.06 -1.85
N SER A 136 -8.54 18.39 -1.54
CA SER A 136 -8.29 17.00 -1.95
C SER A 136 -7.42 16.28 -0.92
N ILE A 137 -7.75 15.01 -0.63
CA ILE A 137 -7.05 14.19 0.38
C ILE A 137 -6.81 12.78 -0.17
N PRO A 138 -5.82 12.57 -1.05
CA PRO A 138 -5.40 11.22 -1.41
C PRO A 138 -4.72 10.51 -0.24
N GLU A 139 -4.82 9.19 -0.26
CA GLU A 139 -4.11 8.30 0.64
C GLU A 139 -3.00 7.54 -0.09
N ILE A 140 -1.83 7.46 0.51
CA ILE A 140 -0.75 6.58 0.06
C ILE A 140 -0.72 5.38 1.02
N VAL A 141 -1.17 4.22 0.54
CA VAL A 141 -1.13 2.96 1.28
C VAL A 141 0.18 2.24 0.97
N ILE A 142 0.84 1.71 2.01
CA ILE A 142 2.17 1.12 1.97
C ILE A 142 2.11 -0.24 2.67
N ASN A 143 2.50 -1.28 1.93
CA ASN A 143 2.72 -2.62 2.47
C ASN A 143 4.21 -2.95 2.39
N GLY A 144 4.72 -3.76 3.33
CA GLY A 144 6.10 -4.17 3.31
C GLY A 144 6.37 -5.52 3.98
N LEU A 145 7.56 -6.08 3.75
CA LEU A 145 7.96 -7.38 4.31
C LEU A 145 8.23 -7.33 5.82
N THR A 146 8.54 -6.15 6.36
CA THR A 146 8.74 -5.91 7.80
C THR A 146 8.13 -4.58 8.24
N LEU A 147 7.98 -4.40 9.55
CA LEU A 147 7.53 -3.13 10.12
C LEU A 147 8.52 -1.99 9.84
N ASP A 148 9.82 -2.28 9.83
CA ASP A 148 10.85 -1.27 9.60
C ASP A 148 10.88 -0.82 8.14
N ASP A 149 10.62 -1.72 7.18
CA ASP A 149 10.42 -1.37 5.77
C ASP A 149 9.27 -0.37 5.61
N VAL A 150 8.12 -0.64 6.26
CA VAL A 150 6.95 0.25 6.23
C VAL A 150 7.26 1.59 6.89
N LYS A 151 7.91 1.59 8.08
CA LYS A 151 8.29 2.83 8.77
C LYS A 151 9.26 3.68 7.94
N LYS A 152 10.24 3.05 7.29
CA LYS A 152 11.20 3.71 6.40
C LYS A 152 10.49 4.35 5.21
N ALA A 153 9.60 3.60 4.55
CA ALA A 153 8.81 4.09 3.43
C ALA A 153 7.89 5.26 3.85
N MET A 154 7.14 5.13 4.95
CA MET A 154 6.29 6.21 5.47
C MET A 154 7.09 7.49 5.77
N ARG A 155 8.31 7.35 6.30
CA ARG A 155 9.19 8.50 6.55
C ARG A 155 9.62 9.20 5.25
N ILE A 156 10.03 8.44 4.23
CA ILE A 156 10.42 8.97 2.91
C ILE A 156 9.22 9.65 2.25
N ALA A 157 8.05 9.02 2.28
CA ALA A 157 6.81 9.55 1.73
C ALA A 157 6.41 10.88 2.40
N MET A 158 6.43 10.93 3.74
CA MET A 158 6.13 12.14 4.51
C MET A 158 7.09 13.30 4.18
N LEU A 159 8.40 13.02 4.11
CA LEU A 159 9.41 14.03 3.75
C LEU A 159 9.30 14.52 2.31
N THR A 160 8.88 13.64 1.40
CA THR A 160 8.72 13.97 -0.01
C THR A 160 7.48 14.83 -0.20
N ALA A 161 6.36 14.43 0.41
CA ALA A 161 5.11 15.17 0.38
C ALA A 161 5.25 16.55 1.03
N SER A 162 5.97 16.69 2.15
CA SER A 162 6.12 17.99 2.83
C SER A 162 6.88 19.04 2.01
N LYS A 163 7.63 18.61 0.97
CA LYS A 163 8.32 19.48 0.02
C LYS A 163 7.50 19.76 -1.25
N CYS A 164 6.24 19.33 -1.30
CA CYS A 164 5.37 19.56 -2.44
C CYS A 164 4.51 20.80 -2.22
N LYS A 165 4.53 21.72 -3.20
CA LYS A 165 3.66 22.91 -3.19
C LYS A 165 2.20 22.47 -3.16
N GLY A 166 1.41 23.10 -2.29
CA GLY A 166 -0.02 22.83 -2.13
C GLY A 166 -0.35 21.64 -1.24
N VAL A 167 0.63 20.99 -0.62
CA VAL A 167 0.40 20.09 0.54
C VAL A 167 0.33 20.96 1.79
N LEU A 168 -0.86 21.02 2.40
CA LEU A 168 -1.13 21.87 3.57
C LEU A 168 -0.88 21.11 4.88
N LYS A 169 -1.19 19.82 4.89
CA LYS A 169 -1.05 18.97 6.08
C LYS A 169 -0.81 17.52 5.68
N ILE A 170 -0.07 16.80 6.51
CA ILE A 170 0.09 15.34 6.40
C ILE A 170 -0.53 14.72 7.65
N SER A 171 -1.33 13.68 7.45
CA SER A 171 -1.94 12.89 8.52
C SER A 171 -1.86 11.40 8.18
N ALA A 172 -2.49 10.56 9.00
CA ALA A 172 -2.66 9.14 8.73
C ALA A 172 -4.03 8.65 9.24
N GLY A 173 -4.64 7.72 8.52
CA GLY A 173 -5.83 7.00 8.92
C GLY A 173 -5.54 5.94 9.98
N ASN A 174 -6.46 5.78 10.93
CA ASN A 174 -6.41 4.75 11.96
C ASN A 174 -7.82 4.39 12.45
N PHE A 175 -7.93 3.26 13.15
CA PHE A 175 -9.20 2.74 13.68
C PHE A 175 -9.23 2.79 15.22
N GLY A 176 -8.75 3.90 15.81
CA GLY A 176 -8.70 4.09 17.27
C GLY A 176 -7.77 3.10 17.99
N GLY A 177 -6.87 2.43 17.26
CA GLY A 177 -6.00 1.39 17.81
C GLY A 177 -6.70 0.09 18.20
N LYS A 178 -7.93 -0.14 17.73
CA LYS A 178 -8.75 -1.32 18.07
C LYS A 178 -8.65 -2.48 17.07
N LEU A 179 -8.14 -2.21 15.86
CA LEU A 179 -8.14 -3.19 14.76
C LEU A 179 -6.74 -3.70 14.39
N GLY A 180 -5.80 -2.78 14.16
CA GLY A 180 -4.44 -3.13 13.71
C GLY A 180 -3.49 -3.48 14.85
N LYS A 181 -2.61 -4.46 14.62
CA LYS A 181 -1.54 -4.85 15.57
C LYS A 181 -0.50 -3.74 15.77
N TYR A 182 -0.18 -2.99 14.71
CA TYR A 182 0.89 -1.99 14.72
C TYR A 182 0.32 -0.58 14.80
N LYS A 183 0.99 0.29 15.56
CA LYS A 183 0.75 1.73 15.62
C LYS A 183 2.03 2.43 15.19
N ILE A 184 1.97 3.20 14.10
CA ILE A 184 3.11 3.96 13.58
C ILE A 184 2.82 5.44 13.78
N HIS A 185 3.44 6.04 14.79
CA HIS A 185 3.23 7.45 15.11
C HIS A 185 4.10 8.34 14.22
N LEU A 186 3.46 9.21 13.42
CA LEU A 186 4.18 10.10 12.49
C LEU A 186 5.22 11.00 13.18
N ARG A 187 4.93 11.42 14.42
CA ARG A 187 5.85 12.24 15.23
C ARG A 187 7.16 11.50 15.53
N GLU A 188 7.11 10.19 15.79
CA GLU A 188 8.32 9.39 16.02
C GLU A 188 9.14 9.24 14.74
N LEU A 189 8.47 9.06 13.59
CA LEU A 189 9.14 9.03 12.28
C LEU A 189 9.82 10.36 11.98
N TYR A 190 9.19 11.47 12.34
CA TYR A 190 9.74 12.81 12.15
C TYR A 190 10.95 13.08 13.05
N ASN A 191 10.86 12.78 14.34
CA ASN A 191 11.97 13.05 15.28
C ASN A 191 13.25 12.29 14.94
N LYS A 192 13.13 11.05 14.41
CA LYS A 192 14.28 10.29 13.91
C LYS A 192 14.97 10.94 12.69
N ILE A 193 14.41 11.99 12.11
CA ILE A 193 15.01 12.77 11.01
C ILE A 193 15.93 13.87 11.54
N GLN A 194 15.57 14.48 12.67
CA GLN A 194 16.32 15.57 13.26
C GLN A 194 17.55 15.11 14.06
N VAL A 195 17.62 13.82 14.39
CA VAL A 195 18.83 13.20 14.93
C VAL A 195 19.74 12.81 13.78
N LYS A 196 20.39 13.81 13.18
CA LYS A 196 21.58 13.71 12.33
C LYS A 196 22.42 14.97 12.51
#